data_AF-A4V739-F1
#
_entry.id   AF-A4V739-F1
#
_cell.length_a   1.000
_cell.length_b   1.000
_cell.length_c   1.000
_cell.angle_alpha   90.00
_cell.angle_beta   90.00
_cell.angle_gamma   90.00
#
_symmetry.space_group_name_H-M   'P 1'
#
loop_
_entity.id
_entity.type
_entity.pdbx_description
1 polymer ?
#
loop_
_entity_poly.entity_id
_entity_poly.type
_entity_poly.pdbx_seq_one_letter_code
_entity_poly.pdbx_strand_id
1 'polypeptide(L)'
;MVDDPMTRSQRRLPWLDLETTGFTELFDRRVYEHRILEIGAVVTDEHFTVLASTSIVIQQPMVRVLELSDEAVTRMHTNNGLFDEVVKSFTTLKAAEHQLIQFYRQNGVSKKVEPLCGSGIHFDRMFIEAQMPELHDFLYYRNLDISSVKEFLKTISPSFEPSKRQQHRALPDILESVAEAKTYRALLAPLLEQD
;
A
#
# COMPACT_ATOMS: atom_id res chain seq x y z
N MET A 1 -6.03 -22.69 -28.94
CA MET A 1 -6.17 -23.29 -27.60
C MET A 1 -7.23 -22.47 -26.91
N VAL A 2 -8.37 -23.07 -26.64
CA VAL A 2 -9.53 -22.41 -26.03
C VAL A 2 -9.20 -22.25 -24.55
N ASP A 3 -9.17 -21.03 -24.04
CA ASP A 3 -9.01 -20.75 -22.62
C ASP A 3 -10.18 -21.42 -21.88
N ASP A 4 -9.88 -22.52 -21.19
CA ASP A 4 -10.85 -23.17 -20.30
C ASP A 4 -11.06 -22.27 -19.09
N PRO A 5 -12.27 -21.70 -18.88
CA PRO A 5 -12.57 -20.82 -17.75
C PRO A 5 -12.32 -21.48 -16.38
N MET A 6 -12.19 -22.82 -16.31
CA MET A 6 -11.84 -23.55 -15.08
C MET A 6 -10.33 -23.56 -14.76
N THR A 7 -9.46 -23.03 -15.63
CA THR A 7 -7.99 -23.08 -15.46
C THR A 7 -7.30 -21.72 -15.35
N ARG A 8 -8.06 -20.63 -15.18
CA ARG A 8 -7.44 -19.36 -14.80
C ARG A 8 -7.06 -19.42 -13.33
N SER A 9 -5.75 -19.48 -13.02
CA SER A 9 -5.34 -19.39 -11.62
C SER A 9 -5.90 -18.10 -11.03
N GLN A 10 -6.62 -18.20 -9.92
CA GLN A 10 -7.15 -17.02 -9.23
C GLN A 10 -6.02 -16.02 -8.98
N ARG A 11 -6.26 -14.76 -9.31
CA ARG A 11 -5.23 -13.74 -9.16
C ARG A 11 -5.00 -13.48 -7.67
N ARG A 12 -3.79 -13.06 -7.33
CA ARG A 12 -3.38 -12.72 -5.96
C ARG A 12 -2.72 -11.37 -5.99
N LEU A 13 -3.52 -10.34 -5.73
CA LEU A 13 -3.10 -8.95 -5.83
C LEU A 13 -2.38 -8.53 -4.54
N PRO A 14 -1.12 -8.08 -4.59
CA PRO A 14 -0.43 -7.51 -3.44
C PRO A 14 -0.84 -6.04 -3.26
N TRP A 15 -1.23 -5.70 -2.04
CA TRP A 15 -1.62 -4.35 -1.62
C TRP A 15 -0.71 -3.86 -0.51
N LEU A 16 -0.35 -2.58 -0.55
CA LEU A 16 0.54 -1.98 0.45
C LEU A 16 0.21 -0.51 0.69
N ASP A 17 0.42 -0.08 1.93
CA ASP A 17 0.46 1.33 2.36
C ASP A 17 1.61 1.51 3.35
N LEU A 18 2.23 2.69 3.39
CA LEU A 18 3.34 3.01 4.29
C LEU A 18 3.02 4.25 5.14
N GLU A 19 3.29 4.14 6.44
CA GLU A 19 3.49 5.33 7.25
C GLU A 19 4.98 5.67 7.27
N THR A 20 5.29 6.95 7.06
CA THR A 20 6.67 7.44 6.97
C THR A 20 6.89 8.66 7.86
N THR A 21 8.15 9.08 7.99
CA THR A 21 8.50 10.32 8.71
C THR A 21 8.11 11.59 7.96
N GLY A 22 7.62 11.51 6.71
CA GLY A 22 7.16 12.67 5.95
C GLY A 22 7.04 12.43 4.45
N PHE A 23 6.57 13.44 3.73
CA PHE A 23 6.39 13.38 2.27
C PHE A 23 7.65 13.83 1.54
N THR A 24 7.91 13.20 0.39
CA THR A 24 8.93 13.67 -0.54
C THR A 24 8.30 14.28 -1.76
N GLU A 25 8.76 15.48 -2.10
CA GLU A 25 8.56 16.05 -3.42
C GLU A 25 9.50 15.39 -4.43
N LEU A 26 8.94 14.92 -5.55
CA LEU A 26 9.63 14.17 -6.61
C LEU A 26 10.91 14.84 -7.15
N PHE A 27 11.04 16.16 -6.98
CA PHE A 27 12.13 16.95 -7.57
C PHE A 27 13.38 17.04 -6.70
N ASP A 28 13.27 16.90 -5.37
CA ASP A 28 14.38 17.16 -4.45
C ASP A 28 15.03 15.91 -3.86
N ARG A 29 14.70 14.70 -4.36
CA ARG A 29 15.29 13.42 -3.92
C ARG A 29 15.19 13.16 -2.40
N ARG A 30 14.28 13.82 -1.68
CA ARG A 30 14.17 13.71 -0.21
C ARG A 30 13.66 12.33 0.28
N VAL A 31 13.22 11.44 -0.61
CA VAL A 31 12.73 10.08 -0.29
C VAL A 31 13.85 9.30 0.42
N TYR A 32 15.08 9.54 0.01
CA TYR A 32 16.25 8.86 0.59
C TYR A 32 16.52 9.27 2.05
N GLU A 33 16.01 10.43 2.49
CA GLU A 33 16.19 10.94 3.84
C GLU A 33 15.10 10.47 4.80
N HIS A 34 13.85 10.44 4.35
CA HIS A 34 12.70 9.97 5.13
C HIS A 34 12.80 8.48 5.46
N ARG A 35 12.09 8.05 6.49
CA ARG A 35 12.12 6.66 7.01
C ARG A 35 10.74 6.05 6.98
N ILE A 36 10.67 4.78 6.61
CA ILE A 36 9.47 3.95 6.77
C ILE A 36 9.33 3.61 8.27
N LEU A 37 8.12 3.83 8.80
CA LEU A 37 7.76 3.62 10.20
C LEU A 37 6.81 2.42 10.36
N GLU A 38 5.82 2.30 9.48
CA GLU A 38 4.84 1.20 9.47
C GLU A 38 4.59 0.74 8.04
N ILE A 39 4.30 -0.54 7.88
CA ILE A 39 3.81 -1.14 6.64
C ILE A 39 2.50 -1.85 6.91
N GLY A 40 1.47 -1.49 6.15
CA GLY A 40 0.23 -2.25 6.05
C GLY A 40 0.27 -3.02 4.75
N ALA A 41 0.02 -4.33 4.80
CA ALA A 41 0.00 -5.15 3.60
C ALA A 41 -1.20 -6.10 3.57
N VAL A 42 -1.76 -6.28 2.38
CA VAL A 42 -2.94 -7.11 2.14
C VAL A 42 -2.73 -7.93 0.87
N VAL A 43 -3.32 -9.13 0.83
CA VAL A 43 -3.50 -9.90 -0.40
C VAL A 43 -4.98 -10.04 -0.67
N THR A 44 -5.40 -9.72 -1.89
CA THR A 44 -6.79 -9.95 -2.34
C THR A 44 -6.86 -10.88 -3.53
N ASP A 45 -8.06 -11.39 -3.81
CA ASP A 45 -8.41 -11.95 -5.12
C ASP A 45 -8.72 -10.82 -6.15
N GLU A 46 -9.08 -11.22 -7.37
CA GLU A 46 -9.52 -10.32 -8.46
C GLU A 46 -10.84 -9.58 -8.20
N HIS A 47 -11.62 -10.01 -7.20
CA HIS A 47 -12.84 -9.33 -6.75
C HIS A 47 -12.56 -8.39 -5.57
N PHE A 48 -11.29 -8.18 -5.25
CA PHE A 48 -10.80 -7.39 -4.12
C PHE A 48 -11.23 -7.95 -2.76
N THR A 49 -11.60 -9.22 -2.67
CA THR A 49 -11.85 -9.90 -1.39
C THR A 49 -10.53 -10.11 -0.66
N VAL A 50 -10.42 -9.61 0.57
CA VAL A 50 -9.24 -9.79 1.43
C VAL A 50 -9.06 -11.27 1.77
N LEU A 51 -7.89 -11.80 1.45
CA LEU A 51 -7.50 -13.18 1.72
C LEU A 51 -6.56 -13.27 2.94
N ALA A 52 -5.69 -12.27 3.07
CA ALA A 52 -4.77 -12.14 4.19
C ALA A 52 -4.36 -10.68 4.38
N SER A 53 -3.95 -10.33 5.59
CA SER A 53 -3.41 -9.02 5.93
C SER A 53 -2.32 -9.13 7.00
N THR A 54 -1.44 -8.13 7.06
CA THR A 54 -0.43 -7.98 8.10
C THR A 54 -0.09 -6.50 8.31
N SER A 55 0.36 -6.15 9.52
CA SER A 55 1.00 -4.86 9.81
C SER A 55 2.39 -5.10 10.40
N ILE A 56 3.35 -4.27 10.02
CA ILE A 56 4.73 -4.34 10.52
C ILE A 56 5.19 -2.94 10.91
N VAL A 57 5.42 -2.71 12.21
CA VAL A 57 6.06 -1.48 12.69
C VAL A 57 7.58 -1.69 12.71
N ILE A 58 8.31 -0.73 12.14
CA ILE A 58 9.76 -0.80 11.97
C ILE A 58 10.45 0.01 13.07
N GLN A 59 11.45 -0.60 13.67
CA GLN A 59 12.32 0.07 14.64
C GLN A 59 13.09 1.22 13.97
N GLN A 60 13.02 2.42 14.56
CA GLN A 60 13.81 3.58 14.15
C GLN A 60 14.38 4.33 15.36
N PRO A 61 15.56 4.94 15.25
CA PRO A 61 16.05 5.86 16.27
C PRO A 61 15.15 7.09 16.35
N MET A 62 14.53 7.33 17.50
CA MET A 62 13.56 8.43 17.66
C MET A 62 14.15 9.81 17.40
N VAL A 63 15.44 10.03 17.69
CA VAL A 63 16.13 11.28 17.34
C VAL A 63 16.01 11.56 15.84
N ARG A 64 16.19 10.53 15.00
CA ARG A 64 16.12 10.67 13.55
C ARG A 64 14.68 10.81 13.05
N VAL A 65 13.75 10.10 13.69
CA VAL A 65 12.31 10.23 13.39
C VAL A 65 11.86 11.68 13.59
N LEU A 66 12.15 12.26 14.75
CA LEU A 66 11.73 13.62 15.10
C LEU A 66 12.46 14.69 14.27
N GLU A 67 13.72 14.47 13.89
CA GLU A 67 14.44 15.38 12.97
C GLU A 67 13.78 15.48 11.59
N LEU A 68 13.16 14.39 11.13
CA LEU A 68 12.61 14.28 9.78
C LEU A 68 11.12 14.60 9.70
N SER A 69 10.43 14.59 10.84
CA SER A 69 8.99 14.84 10.90
C SER A 69 8.70 16.30 11.17
N ASP A 70 7.85 16.89 10.33
CA ASP A 70 7.30 18.21 10.60
C ASP A 70 6.29 18.17 11.76
N GLU A 71 5.73 19.33 12.13
CA GLU A 71 4.78 19.43 13.23
C GLU A 71 3.51 18.60 12.99
N ALA A 72 3.03 18.53 11.74
CA ALA A 72 1.80 17.82 11.40
C ALA A 72 2.00 16.31 11.52
N VAL A 73 3.08 15.78 10.94
CA VAL A 73 3.45 14.36 11.02
C VAL A 73 3.74 13.96 12.46
N THR A 74 4.48 14.78 13.20
CA THR A 74 4.80 14.53 14.62
C THR A 74 3.53 14.42 15.45
N ARG A 75 2.60 15.37 15.29
CA ARG A 75 1.32 15.39 16.01
C ARG A 75 0.47 14.16 15.66
N MET A 76 0.37 13.85 14.38
CA MET A 76 -0.42 12.72 13.87
C MET A 76 0.07 11.39 14.44
N HIS A 77 1.37 11.10 14.29
CA HIS A 77 1.97 9.83 14.74
C HIS A 77 2.11 9.71 16.26
N THR A 78 2.09 10.83 16.97
CA THR A 78 1.95 10.83 18.43
C THR A 78 0.52 10.46 18.82
N ASN A 79 -0.49 11.07 18.19
CA ASN A 79 -1.89 10.89 18.55
C ASN A 79 -2.44 9.50 18.20
N ASN A 80 -1.96 8.90 17.10
CA ASN A 80 -2.37 7.55 16.67
C ASN A 80 -1.56 6.42 17.33
N GLY A 81 -0.61 6.76 18.22
CA GLY A 81 0.23 5.82 18.95
C GLY A 81 1.39 5.20 18.16
N LEU A 82 1.60 5.56 16.89
CA LEU A 82 2.63 4.94 16.06
C LEU A 82 4.04 5.19 16.62
N PHE A 83 4.35 6.39 17.12
CA PHE A 83 5.66 6.65 17.70
C PHE A 83 5.96 5.78 18.92
N ASP A 84 4.96 5.49 19.76
CA ASP A 84 5.12 4.58 20.90
C ASP A 84 5.40 3.15 20.44
N GLU A 85 4.78 2.72 19.34
CA GLU A 85 5.02 1.40 18.74
C GLU A 85 6.40 1.31 18.08
N VAL A 86 6.86 2.39 17.41
CA VAL A 86 8.21 2.48 16.82
C VAL A 86 9.28 2.34 17.90
N VAL A 87 9.11 2.98 19.06
CA VAL A 87 10.02 2.85 20.22
C VAL A 87 10.10 1.39 20.72
N LYS A 88 8.96 0.69 20.71
CA LYS A 88 8.85 -0.69 21.22
C LYS A 88 9.22 -1.74 20.19
N SER A 89 9.33 -1.37 18.91
CA SER A 89 9.64 -2.30 17.83
C SER A 89 11.10 -2.76 17.89
N PHE A 90 11.31 -4.04 17.61
CA PHE A 90 12.62 -4.65 17.39
C PHE A 90 12.80 -5.11 15.94
N THR A 91 11.82 -4.82 15.08
CA THR A 91 11.84 -5.23 13.68
C THR A 91 12.69 -4.26 12.89
N THR A 92 13.83 -4.71 12.40
CA THR A 92 14.65 -3.92 11.48
C THR A 92 13.97 -3.80 10.13
N LEU A 93 14.33 -2.77 9.36
CA LEU A 93 13.84 -2.58 7.98
C LEU A 93 14.07 -3.83 7.11
N LYS A 94 15.24 -4.47 7.26
CA LYS A 94 15.60 -5.68 6.52
C LYS A 94 14.72 -6.88 6.90
N ALA A 95 14.44 -7.02 8.20
CA ALA A 95 13.54 -8.05 8.69
C ALA A 95 12.10 -7.82 8.19
N ALA A 96 11.63 -6.57 8.19
CA ALA A 96 10.31 -6.22 7.64
C ALA A 96 10.20 -6.56 6.15
N GLU A 97 11.23 -6.21 5.35
CA GLU A 97 11.31 -6.56 3.93
C GLU A 97 11.16 -8.08 3.70
N HIS A 98 11.92 -8.88 4.45
CA HIS A 98 11.87 -10.34 4.33
C HIS A 98 10.53 -10.93 4.78
N GLN A 99 9.98 -10.45 5.89
CA GLN A 99 8.66 -10.84 6.38
C GLN A 99 7.57 -10.54 5.34
N LEU A 100 7.64 -9.39 4.68
CA LEU A 100 6.66 -8.99 3.69
C LEU A 100 6.72 -9.83 2.40
N ILE A 101 7.93 -10.13 1.90
CA ILE A 101 8.11 -11.06 0.77
C ILE A 101 7.57 -12.45 1.14
N GLN A 102 7.84 -12.92 2.36
CA GLN A 102 7.33 -14.20 2.84
C GLN A 102 5.81 -14.20 2.94
N PHE A 103 5.21 -13.16 3.52
CA PHE A 103 3.77 -12.96 3.59
C PHE A 103 3.12 -13.06 2.20
N TYR A 104 3.67 -12.34 1.21
CA TYR A 104 3.16 -12.39 -0.16
C TYR A 104 3.27 -13.79 -0.79
N ARG A 105 4.42 -14.45 -0.64
CA ARG A 105 4.62 -15.82 -1.16
C ARG A 105 3.67 -16.83 -0.54
N GLN A 106 3.52 -16.79 0.79
CA GLN A 106 2.64 -17.70 1.53
C GLN A 106 1.18 -17.52 1.13
N ASN A 107 0.80 -16.33 0.69
CA ASN A 107 -0.55 -16.01 0.22
C ASN A 107 -0.70 -16.06 -1.31
N GLY A 108 0.23 -16.71 -2.01
CA GLY A 108 0.10 -17.03 -3.44
C GLY A 108 0.45 -15.91 -4.42
N VAL A 109 1.02 -14.79 -3.95
CA VAL A 109 1.52 -13.75 -4.85
C VAL A 109 2.78 -14.25 -5.55
N SER A 110 2.75 -14.25 -6.87
CA SER A 110 3.89 -14.67 -7.70
C SER A 110 4.84 -13.50 -7.98
N LYS A 111 6.16 -13.77 -7.94
CA LYS A 111 7.21 -12.78 -8.19
C LYS A 111 7.06 -12.16 -9.60
N LYS A 112 7.05 -10.84 -9.68
CA LYS A 112 6.96 -10.05 -10.93
C LYS A 112 5.76 -10.40 -11.83
N VAL A 113 4.63 -10.78 -11.26
CA VAL A 113 3.39 -11.08 -12.02
C VAL A 113 2.33 -10.01 -11.83
N GLU A 114 1.89 -9.79 -10.59
CA GLU A 114 0.74 -8.95 -10.28
C GLU A 114 1.16 -7.51 -9.94
N PRO A 115 0.40 -6.49 -10.38
CA PRO A 115 0.71 -5.09 -10.09
C PRO A 115 0.62 -4.82 -8.59
N LEU A 116 1.45 -3.90 -8.10
CA LEU A 116 1.35 -3.42 -6.72
C LEU A 116 0.11 -2.51 -6.60
N CYS A 117 -0.76 -2.82 -5.64
CA CYS A 117 -2.03 -2.13 -5.44
C CYS A 117 -1.97 -1.19 -4.23
N GLY A 118 -2.69 -0.06 -4.30
CA GLY A 118 -2.82 0.90 -3.20
C GLY A 118 -3.40 2.23 -3.67
N SER A 119 -3.54 3.20 -2.76
CA SER A 119 -3.98 4.56 -3.09
C SER A 119 -2.81 5.52 -3.03
N GLY A 120 -2.44 6.15 -4.15
CA GLY A 120 -1.24 6.99 -4.22
C GLY A 120 0.05 6.17 -4.18
N ILE A 121 -0.07 4.87 -4.50
CA ILE A 121 0.95 3.82 -4.36
C ILE A 121 2.28 4.12 -5.06
N HIS A 122 2.30 5.06 -6.01
CA HIS A 122 3.55 5.54 -6.59
C HIS A 122 4.51 6.07 -5.52
N PHE A 123 3.98 6.79 -4.53
CA PHE A 123 4.76 7.34 -3.43
C PHE A 123 5.44 6.24 -2.61
N ASP A 124 4.67 5.24 -2.16
CA ASP A 124 5.20 4.10 -1.40
C ASP A 124 6.22 3.30 -2.21
N ARG A 125 5.96 3.16 -3.52
CA ARG A 125 6.86 2.46 -4.43
C ARG A 125 8.25 3.10 -4.46
N MET A 126 8.34 4.42 -4.34
CA MET A 126 9.64 5.11 -4.27
C MET A 126 10.41 4.75 -3.00
N PHE A 127 9.73 4.67 -1.85
CA PHE A 127 10.36 4.21 -0.60
C PHE A 127 10.80 2.76 -0.70
N ILE A 128 9.97 1.90 -1.29
CA ILE A 128 10.31 0.49 -1.51
C ILE A 128 11.54 0.37 -2.42
N GLU A 129 11.59 1.08 -3.53
CA GLU A 129 12.75 1.06 -4.44
C GLU A 129 14.04 1.52 -3.73
N ALA A 130 13.95 2.57 -2.92
CA ALA A 130 15.09 3.14 -2.23
C ALA A 130 15.57 2.33 -1.01
N GLN A 131 14.63 1.75 -0.25
CA GLN A 131 14.90 1.23 1.10
C GLN A 131 14.61 -0.28 1.24
N MET A 132 13.87 -0.89 0.31
CA MET A 132 13.54 -2.32 0.28
C MET A 132 13.77 -2.93 -1.13
N PRO A 133 15.03 -2.99 -1.60
CA PRO A 133 15.35 -3.40 -2.97
C PRO A 133 14.97 -4.86 -3.30
N GLU A 134 15.01 -5.79 -2.34
CA GLU A 134 14.59 -7.18 -2.58
C GLU A 134 13.07 -7.28 -2.73
N LEU A 135 12.31 -6.46 -1.99
CA LEU A 135 10.87 -6.35 -2.18
C LEU A 135 10.55 -5.69 -3.52
N HIS A 136 11.25 -4.61 -3.88
CA HIS A 136 11.11 -3.97 -5.19
C HIS A 136 11.33 -4.99 -6.32
N ASP A 137 12.36 -5.83 -6.20
CA ASP A 137 12.66 -6.91 -7.14
C ASP A 137 11.65 -8.05 -7.12
N PHE A 138 10.93 -8.24 -6.03
CA PHE A 138 9.85 -9.22 -5.95
C PHE A 138 8.58 -8.73 -6.66
N LEU A 139 8.26 -7.44 -6.54
CA LEU A 139 7.04 -6.83 -7.05
C LEU A 139 7.10 -6.59 -8.57
N TYR A 140 5.95 -6.64 -9.24
CA TYR A 140 5.85 -6.29 -10.66
C TYR A 140 6.02 -4.78 -10.87
N TYR A 141 6.49 -4.35 -12.04
CA TYR A 141 6.82 -2.93 -12.28
C TYR A 141 5.60 -2.01 -12.35
N ARG A 142 4.41 -2.54 -12.69
CA ARG A 142 3.18 -1.75 -12.77
C ARG A 142 2.53 -1.59 -11.40
N ASN A 143 1.83 -0.48 -11.27
CA ASN A 143 0.96 -0.18 -10.14
C ASN A 143 -0.51 -0.26 -10.59
N LEU A 144 -1.38 -0.72 -9.69
CA LEU A 144 -2.82 -0.54 -9.74
C LEU A 144 -3.17 0.54 -8.71
N ASP A 145 -3.16 1.79 -9.15
CA ASP A 145 -3.38 2.93 -8.26
C ASP A 145 -4.86 3.31 -8.19
N ILE A 146 -5.48 3.03 -7.05
CA ILE A 146 -6.90 3.30 -6.80
C ILE A 146 -7.17 4.81 -6.79
N SER A 147 -6.20 5.63 -6.41
CA SER A 147 -6.33 7.08 -6.45
C SER A 147 -6.45 7.60 -7.89
N SER A 148 -5.79 6.96 -8.86
CA SER A 148 -5.94 7.33 -10.28
C SER A 148 -7.36 7.05 -10.80
N VAL A 149 -7.99 5.96 -10.34
CA VAL A 149 -9.38 5.66 -10.68
C VAL A 149 -10.33 6.66 -10.02
N LYS A 150 -10.08 7.04 -8.76
CA LYS A 150 -10.82 8.07 -8.06
C LYS A 150 -10.83 9.39 -8.82
N GLU A 151 -9.66 9.88 -9.24
CA GLU A 151 -9.55 11.14 -9.99
C GLU A 151 -10.27 11.08 -11.35
N PHE A 152 -10.20 9.94 -12.03
CA PHE A 152 -10.96 9.72 -13.27
C PHE A 152 -12.48 9.80 -13.01
N LEU A 153 -12.98 9.10 -11.98
CA LEU A 153 -14.40 9.10 -11.63
C LEU A 153 -14.90 10.50 -11.21
N LYS A 154 -14.11 11.25 -10.44
CA LYS A 154 -14.41 12.65 -10.09
C LYS A 154 -14.46 13.55 -11.32
N THR A 155 -13.59 13.32 -12.30
CA THR A 155 -13.57 14.10 -13.55
C THR A 155 -14.83 13.90 -14.38
N ILE A 156 -15.32 12.66 -14.49
CA ILE A 156 -16.53 12.34 -15.28
C ILE A 156 -17.83 12.51 -14.47
N SER A 157 -17.75 12.52 -13.15
CA SER A 157 -18.87 12.69 -12.23
C SER A 157 -18.43 13.56 -11.04
N PRO A 158 -18.52 14.90 -11.15
CA PRO A 158 -18.04 15.81 -10.11
C PRO A 158 -18.70 15.67 -8.74
N SER A 159 -19.90 15.06 -8.69
CA SER A 159 -20.60 14.74 -7.44
C SER A 159 -20.11 13.45 -6.78
N PHE A 160 -19.22 12.70 -7.43
CA PHE A 160 -18.69 11.45 -6.92
C PHE A 160 -17.71 11.72 -5.77
N GLU A 161 -18.10 11.37 -4.56
CA GLU A 161 -17.23 11.39 -3.39
C GLU A 161 -17.20 10.00 -2.75
N PRO A 162 -16.06 9.27 -2.84
CA PRO A 162 -15.92 8.03 -2.11
C PRO A 162 -15.81 8.30 -0.61
N SER A 163 -16.42 7.45 0.21
CA SER A 163 -16.26 7.54 1.67
C SER A 163 -14.81 7.20 2.05
N LYS A 164 -14.13 8.11 2.75
CA LYS A 164 -12.78 7.87 3.30
C LYS A 164 -12.77 8.14 4.80
N ARG A 165 -12.13 7.27 5.59
CA ARG A 165 -11.87 7.49 7.02
C ARG A 165 -10.36 7.49 7.24
N GLN A 166 -9.74 8.66 7.24
CA GLN A 166 -8.28 8.74 7.40
C GLN A 166 -7.89 8.41 8.85
N GLN A 167 -7.41 7.19 9.09
CA GLN A 167 -6.91 6.76 10.40
C GLN A 167 -5.41 7.00 10.53
N HIS A 168 -4.71 7.22 9.42
CA HIS A 168 -3.25 7.45 9.38
C HIS A 168 -2.51 6.32 10.08
N ARG A 169 -2.92 5.09 9.76
CA ARG A 169 -2.28 3.84 10.18
C ARG A 169 -2.30 2.94 8.96
N ALA A 170 -1.17 2.31 8.66
CA ALA A 170 -0.98 1.71 7.35
C ALA A 170 -1.97 0.58 7.03
N LEU A 171 -2.25 -0.32 8.00
CA LEU A 171 -3.17 -1.43 7.78
C LEU A 171 -4.64 -0.98 7.64
N PRO A 172 -5.19 -0.12 8.52
CA PRO A 172 -6.50 0.50 8.28
C PRO A 172 -6.61 1.21 6.93
N ASP A 173 -5.62 2.01 6.56
CA ASP A 173 -5.68 2.83 5.34
C ASP A 173 -5.60 1.97 4.05
N ILE A 174 -4.81 0.89 4.03
CA ILE A 174 -4.80 -0.04 2.89
C ILE A 174 -6.10 -0.86 2.78
N LEU A 175 -6.72 -1.23 3.90
CA LEU A 175 -8.02 -1.92 3.90
C LEU A 175 -9.13 -1.01 3.37
N GLU A 176 -9.07 0.29 3.67
CA GLU A 176 -9.97 1.28 3.08
C GLU A 176 -9.76 1.41 1.57
N SER A 177 -8.50 1.41 1.11
CA SER A 177 -8.19 1.41 -0.33
C SER A 177 -8.75 0.16 -1.05
N VAL A 178 -8.72 -1.01 -0.40
CA VAL A 178 -9.37 -2.23 -0.91
C VAL A 178 -10.90 -2.06 -0.99
N ALA A 179 -11.52 -1.47 0.02
CA ALA A 179 -12.96 -1.19 0.02
C ALA A 179 -13.37 -0.16 -1.05
N GLU A 180 -12.53 0.86 -1.27
CA GLU A 180 -12.67 1.83 -2.36
C GLU A 180 -12.63 1.11 -3.72
N ALA A 181 -11.68 0.20 -3.93
CA ALA A 181 -11.58 -0.60 -5.15
C ALA A 181 -12.79 -1.52 -5.38
N LYS A 182 -13.32 -2.14 -4.32
CA LYS A 182 -14.60 -2.89 -4.40
C LYS A 182 -15.74 -2.01 -4.88
N THR A 183 -15.82 -0.79 -4.38
CA THR A 183 -16.84 0.18 -4.78
C THR A 183 -16.71 0.51 -6.26
N TYR A 184 -15.50 0.78 -6.74
CA TYR A 184 -15.24 1.08 -8.15
C TYR A 184 -15.57 -0.12 -9.05
N ARG A 185 -15.23 -1.34 -8.62
CA ARG A 185 -15.63 -2.56 -9.32
C ARG A 185 -17.16 -2.66 -9.43
N ALA A 186 -17.89 -2.43 -8.34
CA ALA A 186 -19.36 -2.52 -8.34
C ALA A 186 -20.02 -1.50 -9.29
N LEU A 187 -19.40 -0.33 -9.47
CA LEU A 187 -19.85 0.70 -10.40
C LEU A 187 -19.51 0.36 -11.86
N LEU A 188 -18.30 -0.13 -12.11
CA LEU A 188 -17.76 -0.27 -13.47
C LEU A 188 -17.99 -1.64 -14.10
N ALA A 189 -17.92 -2.73 -13.33
CA ALA A 189 -18.07 -4.09 -13.86
C ALA A 189 -19.40 -4.29 -14.61
N PRO A 190 -20.55 -3.84 -14.11
CA PRO A 190 -21.82 -4.01 -14.82
C PRO A 190 -21.92 -3.25 -16.14
N LEU A 191 -21.01 -2.31 -16.42
CA LEU A 191 -20.94 -1.55 -17.69
C LEU A 191 -19.94 -2.17 -18.67
N LEU A 192 -18.92 -2.85 -18.15
CA LEU A 192 -17.86 -3.49 -18.95
C LEU A 192 -18.20 -4.93 -19.32
N GLU A 193 -19.09 -5.57 -18.56
CA GLU A 193 -19.53 -6.96 -18.76
C GLU A 193 -20.84 -7.05 -19.59
N GLN A 194 -21.36 -5.92 -20.11
CA GLN A 194 -22.44 -5.95 -21.10
C GLN A 194 -21.84 -6.01 -22.51
N ASP A 195 -22.04 -7.16 -23.15
CA ASP A 195 -21.94 -7.32 -24.61
C ASP A 195 -23.18 -6.72 -25.31
#